data_AF-A0A533VEC8-F1
#
_entry.id   AF-A0A533VEC8-F1
#
_cell.length_a   1.000
_cell.length_b   1.000
_cell.length_c   1.000
_cell.angle_alpha   90.00
_cell.angle_beta   90.00
_cell.angle_gamma   90.00
#
_symmetry.space_group_name_H-M   'P 1'
#
loop_
_entity.id
_entity.type
_entity.pdbx_description
1 polymer ?
#
loop_
_entity_poly.entity_id
_entity_poly.type
_entity_poly.pdbx_seq_one_letter_code
_entity_poly.pdbx_strand_id
1 'polypeptide(L)'
;MFIEKSKTALMQTFLIAYLTGILWLKRNPLSLIFSAISPFSLLFILFIVSNGRYLPLSITGSLVMALVGYGLSLGQDISFYKNEYKIQDVFVASPVSPITYMVGLAISQILFGLPALLVLISLATFFLLSSFYIPLLLVTAFLVWGSMSSMGFFLSSHMLHMRNVSQIISFVNVILAILPPVFYSIDRLPIELQYASYFVPTTHASLIIQNIMGIATPKEWSIELGLLIQLVYLVGFVFLAKVKALWREN
;
A
#
# COMPACT_ATOMS: atom_id res chain seq x y z
N MET A 1 -5.58 -21.50 25.26
CA MET A 1 -4.32 -20.73 25.17
C MET A 1 -4.00 -20.13 23.78
N PHE A 2 -3.59 -20.89 22.73
CA PHE A 2 -3.28 -20.29 21.41
C PHE A 2 -4.50 -19.64 20.73
N ILE A 3 -5.65 -20.32 20.78
CA ILE A 3 -6.92 -19.83 20.19
C ILE A 3 -7.41 -18.57 20.91
N GLU A 4 -7.30 -18.49 22.24
CA GLU A 4 -7.67 -17.30 23.01
C GLU A 4 -6.75 -16.12 22.70
N LYS A 5 -5.43 -16.35 22.68
CA LYS A 5 -4.46 -15.30 22.36
C LYS A 5 -4.67 -14.73 20.96
N SER A 6 -5.02 -15.58 19.99
CA SER A 6 -5.38 -15.17 18.63
C SER A 6 -6.69 -14.37 18.58
N LYS A 7 -7.71 -14.77 19.33
CA LYS A 7 -8.98 -14.02 19.44
C LYS A 7 -8.76 -12.64 20.06
N THR A 8 -7.94 -12.56 21.10
CA THR A 8 -7.60 -11.27 21.73
C THR A 8 -6.84 -10.35 20.78
N ALA A 9 -5.86 -10.87 20.03
CA ALA A 9 -5.11 -10.07 19.05
C ALA A 9 -5.99 -9.56 17.90
N LEU A 10 -6.93 -10.38 17.41
CA LEU A 10 -7.88 -9.98 16.38
C LEU A 10 -8.80 -8.87 16.90
N MET A 11 -9.35 -9.02 18.10
CA MET A 11 -10.16 -7.99 18.75
C MET A 11 -9.38 -6.68 18.93
N GLN A 12 -8.15 -6.74 19.44
CA GLN A 12 -7.27 -5.58 19.59
C GLN A 12 -7.02 -4.87 18.25
N THR A 13 -6.77 -5.64 17.18
CA THR A 13 -6.58 -5.12 15.82
C THR A 13 -7.80 -4.31 15.37
N PHE A 14 -9.01 -4.87 15.52
CA PHE A 14 -10.25 -4.19 15.15
C PHE A 14 -10.51 -2.95 16.00
N LEU A 15 -10.23 -3.00 17.30
CA LEU A 15 -10.39 -1.84 18.18
C LEU A 15 -9.46 -0.69 17.80
N ILE A 16 -8.20 -0.99 17.47
CA ILE A 16 -7.25 0.02 16.99
C ILE A 16 -7.77 0.65 15.69
N ALA A 17 -8.13 -0.18 14.70
CA ALA A 17 -8.68 0.30 13.43
C ALA A 17 -9.97 1.12 13.61
N TYR A 18 -10.82 0.74 14.55
CA TYR A 18 -12.04 1.48 14.86
C TYR A 18 -11.73 2.85 15.48
N LEU A 19 -10.81 2.90 16.44
CA LEU A 19 -10.44 4.13 17.15
C LEU A 19 -9.72 5.12 16.24
N THR A 20 -8.75 4.65 15.45
CA THR A 20 -7.92 5.51 14.60
C THR A 20 -8.57 5.80 13.25
N GLY A 21 -9.40 4.89 12.75
CA GLY A 21 -10.03 4.99 11.43
C GLY A 21 -11.49 5.41 11.52
N ILE A 22 -12.37 4.48 11.91
CA ILE A 22 -13.83 4.67 11.85
C ILE A 22 -14.29 5.87 12.66
N LEU A 23 -13.83 5.99 13.92
CA LEU A 23 -14.24 7.08 14.80
C LEU A 23 -13.74 8.44 14.30
N TRP A 24 -12.54 8.48 13.72
CA TRP A 24 -12.01 9.69 13.11
C TRP A 24 -12.79 10.04 11.83
N LEU A 25 -13.10 9.07 10.98
CA LEU A 25 -13.88 9.25 9.75
C LEU A 25 -15.29 9.77 10.04
N LYS A 26 -15.92 9.29 11.11
CA LYS A 26 -17.22 9.78 11.56
C LYS A 26 -17.19 11.27 11.92
N ARG A 27 -16.05 11.76 12.44
CA ARG A 27 -15.85 13.17 12.80
C ARG A 27 -15.37 14.00 11.61
N ASN A 28 -14.59 13.41 10.70
CA ASN A 28 -13.95 14.08 9.57
C ASN A 28 -14.20 13.29 8.26
N PRO A 29 -15.43 13.27 7.74
CA PRO A 29 -15.76 12.48 6.54
C PRO A 29 -15.07 12.99 5.27
N LEU A 30 -14.72 14.28 5.21
CA LEU A 30 -14.04 14.91 4.05
C LEU A 30 -12.71 14.25 3.71
N SER A 31 -12.09 13.60 4.67
CA SER A 31 -10.81 12.94 4.50
C SER A 31 -10.86 11.74 3.57
N LEU A 32 -12.04 11.14 3.38
CA LEU A 32 -12.28 10.13 2.34
C LEU A 32 -12.10 10.72 0.93
N ILE A 33 -12.43 12.00 0.76
CA ILE A 33 -12.27 12.70 -0.51
C ILE A 33 -10.80 13.07 -0.68
N PHE A 34 -10.17 13.63 0.37
CA PHE A 34 -8.76 14.03 0.31
C PHE A 34 -7.81 12.86 0.05
N SER A 35 -8.09 11.69 0.63
CA SER A 35 -7.31 10.47 0.39
C SER A 35 -7.40 9.98 -1.06
N ALA A 36 -8.46 10.35 -1.79
CA ALA A 36 -8.71 9.95 -3.17
C ALA A 36 -8.07 10.89 -4.21
N ILE A 37 -7.80 12.15 -3.86
CA ILE A 37 -7.35 13.18 -4.82
C ILE A 37 -6.12 12.71 -5.62
N SER A 38 -5.11 12.21 -4.92
CA SER A 38 -3.83 11.88 -5.55
C SER A 38 -3.93 10.78 -6.62
N PRO A 39 -4.45 9.57 -6.36
CA PRO A 39 -4.53 8.54 -7.38
C PRO A 39 -5.47 8.89 -8.54
N PHE A 40 -6.58 9.60 -8.29
CA PHE A 40 -7.48 10.03 -9.37
C PHE A 40 -6.94 11.18 -10.20
N SER A 41 -6.06 12.04 -9.64
CA SER A 41 -5.47 13.15 -10.40
C SER A 41 -4.61 12.66 -11.57
N LEU A 42 -3.73 11.68 -11.36
CA LEU A 42 -2.92 11.10 -12.42
C LEU A 42 -3.76 10.29 -13.40
N LEU A 43 -4.78 9.57 -12.92
CA LEU A 43 -5.74 8.88 -13.77
C LEU A 43 -6.38 9.87 -14.75
N PHE A 44 -6.90 10.98 -14.22
CA PHE A 44 -7.60 12.01 -14.96
C PHE A 44 -6.67 12.68 -15.98
N ILE A 45 -5.47 13.09 -15.57
CA ILE A 45 -4.50 13.72 -16.47
C ILE A 45 -4.17 12.79 -17.64
N LEU A 46 -3.86 11.51 -17.38
CA LEU A 46 -3.53 10.55 -18.43
C LEU A 46 -4.73 10.25 -19.31
N PHE A 47 -5.94 10.17 -18.75
CA PHE A 47 -7.16 10.00 -19.53
C PHE A 47 -7.36 11.15 -20.52
N ILE A 48 -7.24 12.40 -20.07
CA ILE A 48 -7.40 13.59 -20.92
C ILE A 48 -6.29 13.67 -21.98
N VAL A 49 -5.03 13.56 -21.57
CA VAL A 49 -3.87 13.70 -22.48
C VAL A 49 -3.83 12.59 -23.53
N SER A 50 -4.28 11.38 -23.18
CA SER A 50 -4.30 10.25 -24.11
C SER A 50 -5.59 10.11 -24.93
N ASN A 51 -6.56 11.02 -24.77
CA ASN A 51 -7.92 10.87 -25.31
C ASN A 51 -8.54 9.49 -24.96
N GLY A 52 -8.32 9.04 -23.73
CA GLY A 52 -8.78 7.75 -23.22
C GLY A 52 -8.01 6.52 -23.69
N ARG A 53 -7.03 6.65 -24.60
CA ARG A 53 -6.30 5.52 -25.20
C ARG A 53 -5.52 4.69 -24.18
N TYR A 54 -5.02 5.31 -23.11
CA TYR A 54 -4.24 4.63 -22.09
C TYR A 54 -5.01 4.40 -20.79
N LEU A 55 -6.36 4.39 -20.84
CA LEU A 55 -7.18 4.24 -19.65
C LEU A 55 -6.85 2.99 -18.80
N PRO A 56 -6.62 1.78 -19.37
CA PRO A 56 -6.20 0.62 -18.59
C PRO A 56 -4.85 0.81 -17.84
N LEU A 57 -3.89 1.49 -18.47
CA LEU A 57 -2.61 1.83 -17.83
C LEU A 57 -2.80 2.86 -16.72
N SER A 58 -3.64 3.88 -16.95
CA SER A 58 -3.98 4.88 -15.96
C SER A 58 -4.66 4.28 -14.73
N ILE A 59 -5.62 3.36 -14.93
CA ILE A 59 -6.29 2.63 -13.84
C ILE A 59 -5.28 1.80 -13.06
N THR A 60 -4.41 1.06 -13.76
CA THR A 60 -3.38 0.24 -13.13
C THR A 60 -2.46 1.09 -12.25
N GLY A 61 -1.90 2.15 -12.80
CA GLY A 61 -0.98 3.03 -12.08
C GLY A 61 -1.65 3.72 -10.90
N SER A 62 -2.89 4.18 -11.06
CA SER A 62 -3.65 4.82 -9.98
C SER A 62 -4.01 3.85 -8.86
N LEU A 63 -4.35 2.60 -9.18
CA LEU A 63 -4.60 1.57 -8.17
C LEU A 63 -3.32 1.25 -7.39
N VAL A 64 -2.20 1.01 -8.08
CA VAL A 64 -0.91 0.75 -7.43
C VAL A 64 -0.47 1.95 -6.58
N MET A 65 -0.59 3.17 -7.11
CA MET A 65 -0.28 4.41 -6.38
C MET A 65 -1.13 4.57 -5.12
N ALA A 66 -2.44 4.29 -5.21
CA ALA A 66 -3.34 4.34 -4.05
C ALA A 66 -2.89 3.34 -2.98
N LEU A 67 -2.63 2.09 -3.36
CA LEU A 67 -2.19 1.04 -2.44
C LEU A 67 -0.85 1.35 -1.76
N VAL A 68 0.10 1.92 -2.52
CA VAL A 68 1.39 2.37 -1.97
C VAL A 68 1.19 3.54 -1.02
N GLY A 69 0.41 4.54 -1.41
CA GLY A 69 0.12 5.71 -0.59
C GLY A 69 -0.54 5.34 0.73
N TYR A 70 -1.60 4.52 0.71
CA TYR A 70 -2.29 4.06 1.92
C TYR A 70 -1.45 3.10 2.77
N GLY A 71 -0.56 2.31 2.15
CA GLY A 71 0.37 1.50 2.92
C GLY A 71 1.39 2.38 3.67
N LEU A 72 2.07 3.28 2.95
CA LEU A 72 3.13 4.10 3.55
C LEU A 72 2.60 5.17 4.50
N SER A 73 1.36 5.66 4.33
CA SER A 73 0.74 6.65 5.25
C SER A 73 0.63 6.14 6.68
N LEU A 74 0.56 4.82 6.89
CA LEU A 74 0.67 4.21 8.22
C LEU A 74 1.92 4.71 8.98
N GLY A 75 3.04 4.88 8.28
CA GLY A 75 4.26 5.37 8.91
C GLY A 75 4.14 6.81 9.40
N GLN A 76 3.37 7.65 8.69
CA GLN A 76 3.10 9.03 9.08
C GLN A 76 2.22 9.06 10.34
N ASP A 77 1.16 8.24 10.38
CA ASP A 77 0.27 8.11 11.53
C ASP A 77 1.01 7.62 12.77
N ILE A 78 1.91 6.64 12.63
CA ILE A 78 2.74 6.17 13.75
C ILE A 78 3.61 7.28 14.28
N SER A 79 4.27 8.02 13.40
CA SER A 79 5.10 9.13 13.82
C SER A 79 4.28 10.18 14.59
N PHE A 80 3.06 10.46 14.15
CA PHE A 80 2.16 11.38 14.84
C PHE A 80 1.71 10.83 16.20
N TYR A 81 1.30 9.57 16.26
CA TYR A 81 0.88 8.90 17.50
C TYR A 81 2.03 8.69 18.50
N LYS A 82 3.26 8.54 18.03
CA LYS A 82 4.48 8.42 18.84
C LYS A 82 4.96 9.76 19.35
N ASN A 83 5.12 10.74 18.46
CA ASN A 83 5.86 11.96 18.76
C ASN A 83 4.94 13.05 19.33
N GLU A 84 3.74 13.21 18.79
CA GLU A 84 2.83 14.30 19.16
C GLU A 84 1.82 13.88 20.22
N TYR A 85 1.13 12.76 20.00
CA TYR A 85 0.02 12.36 20.88
C TYR A 85 0.40 11.40 22.01
N LYS A 86 1.61 10.82 21.97
CA LYS A 86 2.08 9.82 22.96
C LYS A 86 1.11 8.63 23.15
N ILE A 87 0.29 8.36 22.13
CA ILE A 87 -0.69 7.27 22.12
C ILE A 87 0.03 5.92 21.99
N GLN A 88 1.17 5.88 21.30
CA GLN A 88 1.95 4.64 21.18
C GLN A 88 2.36 4.09 22.55
N ASP A 89 2.70 4.95 23.52
CA ASP A 89 3.14 4.53 24.86
C ASP A 89 2.05 3.76 25.62
N VAL A 90 0.78 4.14 25.42
CA VAL A 90 -0.38 3.44 25.98
C VAL A 90 -0.47 2.01 25.43
N PHE A 91 -0.25 1.83 24.13
CA PHE A 91 -0.25 0.51 23.49
C PHE A 91 0.97 -0.33 23.87
N VAL A 92 2.14 0.30 24.06
CA VAL A 92 3.37 -0.35 24.51
C VAL A 92 3.24 -0.88 25.94
N ALA A 93 2.58 -0.12 26.82
CA ALA A 93 2.28 -0.51 28.20
C ALA A 93 1.16 -1.56 28.29
N SER A 94 0.34 -1.70 27.24
CA SER A 94 -0.73 -2.68 27.14
C SER A 94 -0.22 -4.03 26.61
N PRO A 95 -0.96 -5.15 26.79
CA PRO A 95 -0.62 -6.45 26.22
C PRO A 95 -0.93 -6.52 24.70
N VAL A 96 -0.49 -5.50 23.95
CA VAL A 96 -0.64 -5.39 22.49
C VAL A 96 0.73 -5.62 21.85
N SER A 97 0.78 -6.52 20.87
CA SER A 97 2.02 -6.76 20.13
C SER A 97 2.27 -5.67 19.08
N PRO A 98 3.53 -5.36 18.73
CA PRO A 98 3.83 -4.39 17.67
C PRO A 98 3.15 -4.74 16.33
N ILE A 99 3.05 -6.03 16.00
CA ILE A 99 2.37 -6.48 14.77
C ILE A 99 0.86 -6.27 14.86
N THR A 100 0.25 -6.54 16.02
CA THR A 100 -1.18 -6.26 16.25
C THR A 100 -1.47 -4.77 16.07
N TYR A 101 -0.59 -3.91 16.60
CA TYR A 101 -0.70 -2.47 16.45
C TYR A 101 -0.52 -2.03 14.98
N MET A 102 0.52 -2.52 14.31
CA MET A 102 0.77 -2.27 12.89
C MET A 102 -0.43 -2.65 12.03
N VAL A 103 -0.96 -3.87 12.17
CA VAL A 103 -2.09 -4.35 11.36
C VAL A 103 -3.35 -3.53 11.65
N GLY A 104 -3.60 -3.15 12.92
CA GLY A 104 -4.73 -2.30 13.28
C GLY A 104 -4.67 -0.93 12.60
N LEU A 105 -3.49 -0.30 12.62
CA LEU A 105 -3.27 0.96 11.90
C LEU A 105 -3.33 0.79 10.38
N ALA A 106 -2.85 -0.33 9.84
CA ALA A 106 -2.90 -0.58 8.40
C ALA A 106 -4.35 -0.66 7.92
N ILE A 107 -5.21 -1.38 8.67
CA ILE A 107 -6.64 -1.46 8.37
C ILE A 107 -7.28 -0.08 8.44
N SER A 108 -6.87 0.76 9.41
CA SER A 108 -7.28 2.17 9.46
C SER A 108 -6.98 2.91 8.15
N GLN A 109 -5.80 2.71 7.56
CA GLN A 109 -5.44 3.34 6.27
C GLN A 109 -6.30 2.84 5.10
N ILE A 110 -6.61 1.54 5.05
CA ILE A 110 -7.57 1.04 4.06
C ILE A 110 -8.93 1.71 4.24
N LEU A 111 -9.41 1.90 5.47
CA LEU A 111 -10.70 2.56 5.70
C LEU A 111 -10.73 3.99 5.17
N PHE A 112 -9.62 4.73 5.30
CA PHE A 112 -9.47 6.05 4.67
C PHE A 112 -9.49 6.00 3.14
N GLY A 113 -8.85 4.97 2.57
CA GLY A 113 -8.77 4.76 1.12
C GLY A 113 -9.94 3.99 0.51
N LEU A 114 -10.86 3.46 1.32
CA LEU A 114 -11.82 2.44 0.89
C LEU A 114 -12.70 2.91 -0.28
N PRO A 115 -13.28 4.13 -0.29
CA PRO A 115 -14.08 4.58 -1.42
C PRO A 115 -13.27 4.67 -2.71
N ALA A 116 -12.04 5.18 -2.63
CA ALA A 116 -11.14 5.29 -3.78
C ALA A 116 -10.75 3.90 -4.31
N LEU A 117 -10.37 2.97 -3.43
CA LEU A 117 -10.03 1.60 -3.79
C LEU A 117 -11.22 0.86 -4.40
N LEU A 118 -12.43 1.02 -3.87
CA LEU A 118 -13.63 0.42 -4.44
C LEU A 118 -13.87 0.89 -5.86
N VAL A 119 -13.75 2.20 -6.12
CA VAL A 119 -13.91 2.75 -7.47
C VAL A 119 -12.79 2.26 -8.39
N LEU A 120 -11.52 2.31 -7.97
CA LEU A 120 -10.39 1.89 -8.80
C LEU A 120 -10.42 0.38 -9.10
N ILE A 121 -10.76 -0.46 -8.11
CA ILE A 121 -10.93 -1.90 -8.31
C ILE A 121 -12.11 -2.17 -9.23
N SER A 122 -13.24 -1.47 -9.05
CA SER A 122 -14.40 -1.61 -9.95
C SER A 122 -14.02 -1.25 -11.39
N LEU A 123 -13.34 -0.11 -11.59
CA LEU A 123 -12.80 0.28 -12.89
C LEU A 123 -11.87 -0.78 -13.46
N ALA A 124 -10.96 -1.33 -12.65
CA ALA A 124 -10.07 -2.40 -13.08
C ALA A 124 -10.84 -3.65 -13.52
N THR A 125 -11.90 -4.04 -12.81
CA THR A 125 -12.70 -5.23 -13.16
C THR A 125 -13.39 -5.13 -14.52
N PHE A 126 -13.76 -3.92 -14.97
CA PHE A 126 -14.36 -3.72 -16.29
C PHE A 126 -13.39 -3.99 -17.45
N PHE A 127 -12.08 -3.89 -17.22
CA PHE A 127 -11.05 -4.08 -18.25
C PHE A 127 -10.36 -5.45 -18.16
N LEU A 128 -10.78 -6.34 -17.26
CA LEU A 128 -10.21 -7.67 -17.16
C LEU A 128 -10.54 -8.51 -18.40
N LEU A 129 -9.58 -9.34 -18.82
CA LEU A 129 -9.80 -10.36 -19.86
C LEU A 129 -10.88 -11.38 -19.48
N SER A 130 -11.04 -11.64 -18.18
CA SER A 130 -12.03 -12.56 -17.62
C SER A 130 -12.26 -12.28 -16.14
N SER A 131 -13.49 -12.44 -15.67
CA SER A 131 -13.84 -12.35 -14.25
C SER A 131 -13.09 -13.35 -13.37
N PHE A 132 -12.51 -14.41 -13.97
CA PHE A 132 -11.64 -15.36 -13.26
C PHE A 132 -10.40 -14.68 -12.65
N TYR A 133 -9.97 -13.53 -13.16
CA TYR A 133 -8.80 -12.81 -12.66
C TYR A 133 -9.10 -11.88 -11.46
N ILE A 134 -10.36 -11.75 -11.03
CA ILE A 134 -10.72 -10.92 -9.87
C ILE A 134 -9.96 -11.34 -8.59
N PRO A 135 -9.84 -12.64 -8.23
CA PRO A 135 -9.05 -13.05 -7.07
C PRO A 135 -7.58 -12.66 -7.20
N LEU A 136 -6.98 -12.77 -8.40
CA LEU A 136 -5.60 -12.39 -8.64
C LEU A 136 -5.37 -10.88 -8.47
N LEU A 137 -6.32 -10.06 -8.95
CA LEU A 137 -6.32 -8.61 -8.72
C LEU A 137 -6.35 -8.28 -7.22
N LEU A 138 -7.25 -8.91 -6.46
CA LEU A 138 -7.40 -8.68 -5.01
C LEU A 138 -6.18 -9.16 -4.21
N VAL A 139 -5.61 -10.31 -4.56
CA VAL A 139 -4.37 -10.82 -3.96
C VAL A 139 -3.22 -9.87 -4.24
N THR A 140 -3.07 -9.40 -5.48
CA THR A 140 -2.03 -8.44 -5.85
C THR A 140 -2.19 -7.13 -5.06
N ALA A 141 -3.42 -6.62 -4.96
CA ALA A 141 -3.71 -5.42 -4.18
C ALA A 141 -3.33 -5.58 -2.70
N PHE A 142 -3.69 -6.71 -2.10
CA PHE A 142 -3.34 -7.05 -0.72
C PHE A 142 -1.82 -7.15 -0.51
N LEU A 143 -1.10 -7.83 -1.42
CA LEU A 143 0.36 -7.99 -1.32
C LEU A 143 1.08 -6.64 -1.38
N VAL A 144 0.67 -5.75 -2.30
CA VAL A 144 1.22 -4.39 -2.40
C VAL A 144 0.94 -3.62 -1.11
N TRP A 145 -0.32 -3.51 -0.71
CA TRP A 145 -0.69 -2.74 0.47
C TRP A 145 -0.02 -3.27 1.74
N GLY A 146 0.00 -4.58 1.95
CA GLY A 146 0.63 -5.21 3.11
C GLY A 146 2.14 -4.97 3.17
N SER A 147 2.81 -5.06 2.01
CA SER A 147 4.25 -4.79 1.89
C SER A 147 4.55 -3.33 2.25
N MET A 148 3.79 -2.40 1.69
CA MET A 148 3.97 -0.96 1.89
C MET A 148 3.61 -0.54 3.32
N SER A 149 2.58 -1.13 3.92
CA SER A 149 2.22 -0.94 5.33
C SER A 149 3.35 -1.38 6.26
N SER A 150 3.94 -2.55 5.99
CA SER A 150 5.06 -3.08 6.77
C SER A 150 6.33 -2.24 6.62
N MET A 151 6.59 -1.75 5.41
CA MET A 151 7.69 -0.82 5.16
C MET A 151 7.48 0.52 5.87
N GLY A 152 6.27 1.09 5.81
CA GLY A 152 5.91 2.33 6.51
C GLY A 152 6.10 2.21 8.02
N PHE A 153 5.67 1.09 8.61
CA PHE A 153 5.89 0.77 10.03
C PHE A 153 7.38 0.70 10.39
N PHE A 154 8.15 -0.04 9.58
CA PHE A 154 9.58 -0.19 9.80
C PHE A 154 10.31 1.16 9.74
N LEU A 155 10.03 1.98 8.74
CA LEU A 155 10.66 3.30 8.58
C LEU A 155 10.31 4.25 9.73
N SER A 156 9.04 4.31 10.13
CA SER A 156 8.60 5.22 11.20
C SER A 156 9.15 4.85 12.56
N SER A 157 9.33 3.55 12.83
CA SER A 157 9.88 3.09 14.12
C SER A 157 11.30 3.59 14.39
N HIS A 158 12.13 3.76 13.35
CA HIS A 158 13.55 4.13 13.46
C HIS A 158 13.80 5.65 13.56
N MET A 159 12.76 6.46 13.47
CA MET A 159 12.91 7.91 13.38
C MET A 159 12.32 8.60 14.60
N LEU A 160 13.04 9.62 15.07
CA LEU A 160 12.67 10.41 16.26
C LEU A 160 11.86 11.64 15.90
N HIS A 161 12.07 12.23 14.72
CA HIS A 161 11.42 13.47 14.31
C HIS A 161 10.39 13.24 13.22
N MET A 162 9.17 13.74 13.44
CA MET A 162 8.07 13.59 12.49
C MET A 162 8.37 14.15 11.11
N ARG A 163 9.07 15.28 11.04
CA ARG A 163 9.46 15.88 9.75
C ARG A 163 10.34 14.95 8.92
N ASN A 164 11.24 14.19 9.56
CA ASN A 164 12.12 13.27 8.85
C ASN A 164 11.31 12.06 8.33
N VAL A 165 10.35 11.58 9.13
CA VAL A 165 9.45 10.49 8.74
C VAL A 165 8.62 10.87 7.52
N SER A 166 7.97 12.04 7.54
CA SER A 166 7.14 12.47 6.42
C SER A 166 7.96 12.63 5.15
N GLN A 167 9.14 13.24 5.22
CA GLN A 167 10.05 13.40 4.07
C GLN A 167 10.50 12.05 3.49
N ILE A 168 10.92 11.11 4.33
CA ILE A 168 11.39 9.80 3.86
C ILE A 168 10.24 8.98 3.29
N ILE A 169 9.06 9.00 3.92
CA ILE A 169 7.86 8.35 3.38
C ILE A 169 7.47 8.95 2.02
N SER A 170 7.46 10.27 1.89
CA SER A 170 7.17 10.94 0.61
C SER A 170 8.20 10.58 -0.46
N PHE A 171 9.48 10.53 -0.12
CA PHE A 171 10.55 10.13 -1.03
C PHE A 171 10.38 8.68 -1.51
N VAL A 172 10.16 7.74 -0.58
CA VAL A 172 9.89 6.33 -0.88
C VAL A 172 8.62 6.19 -1.73
N ASN A 173 7.58 6.94 -1.44
CA ASN A 173 6.35 6.93 -2.21
C ASN A 173 6.58 7.30 -3.68
N VAL A 174 7.39 8.32 -3.98
CA VAL A 174 7.72 8.69 -5.37
C VAL A 174 8.48 7.56 -6.07
N ILE A 175 9.48 6.96 -5.40
CA ILE A 175 10.29 5.87 -5.98
C ILE A 175 9.45 4.63 -6.26
N LEU A 176 8.44 4.35 -5.44
CA LEU A 176 7.63 3.14 -5.57
C LEU A 176 6.36 3.34 -6.41
N ALA A 177 5.75 4.52 -6.38
CA ALA A 177 4.45 4.76 -7.00
C ALA A 177 4.51 5.54 -8.33
N ILE A 178 5.66 6.14 -8.68
CA ILE A 178 5.78 6.99 -9.89
C ILE A 178 6.88 6.50 -10.81
N LEU A 179 8.10 6.31 -10.30
CA LEU A 179 9.25 5.91 -11.13
C LEU A 179 9.06 4.55 -11.83
N PRO A 180 8.49 3.51 -11.21
CA PRO A 180 8.35 2.20 -11.86
C PRO A 180 7.29 2.27 -12.97
N PRO A 181 7.23 1.28 -13.89
CA PRO A 181 6.30 1.27 -15.02
C PRO A 181 4.86 0.95 -14.61
N VAL A 182 4.30 1.75 -13.70
CA VAL A 182 2.94 1.60 -13.18
C VAL A 182 1.91 2.29 -14.07
N PHE A 183 2.26 3.44 -14.67
CA PHE A 183 1.41 4.23 -15.56
C PHE A 183 1.73 4.05 -17.06
N TYR A 184 2.74 3.26 -17.39
CA TYR A 184 3.25 3.12 -18.75
C TYR A 184 3.86 1.72 -18.96
N SER A 185 3.97 1.28 -20.22
CA SER A 185 4.63 0.01 -20.53
C SER A 185 6.14 0.09 -20.25
N ILE A 186 6.69 -0.94 -19.62
CA ILE A 186 8.12 -1.10 -19.34
C ILE A 186 8.99 -0.98 -20.61
N ASP A 187 8.48 -1.32 -21.79
CA ASP A 187 9.20 -1.20 -23.06
C ASP A 187 9.52 0.25 -23.44
N ARG A 188 8.91 1.23 -22.76
CA ARG A 188 9.20 2.67 -22.94
C ARG A 188 10.47 3.11 -22.22
N LEU A 189 10.99 2.31 -21.29
CA LEU A 189 12.22 2.64 -20.58
C LEU A 189 13.46 2.27 -21.42
N PRO A 190 14.56 3.04 -21.28
CA PRO A 190 15.90 2.56 -21.65
C PRO A 190 16.19 1.21 -21.02
N ILE A 191 16.96 0.36 -21.72
CA ILE A 191 17.18 -1.04 -21.33
C ILE A 191 17.77 -1.17 -19.90
N GLU A 192 18.63 -0.24 -19.50
CA GLU A 192 19.24 -0.20 -18.18
C GLU A 192 18.20 0.03 -17.08
N LEU A 193 17.23 0.93 -17.35
CA LEU A 193 16.14 1.25 -16.43
C LEU A 193 15.07 0.15 -16.41
N GLN A 194 14.91 -0.63 -17.48
CA GLN A 194 14.06 -1.82 -17.47
C GLN A 194 14.58 -2.82 -16.44
N TYR A 195 15.88 -3.15 -16.46
CA TYR A 195 16.48 -4.06 -15.47
C TYR A 195 16.37 -3.52 -14.04
N ALA A 196 16.62 -2.24 -13.84
CA ALA A 196 16.45 -1.60 -12.52
C ALA A 196 14.99 -1.70 -12.02
N SER A 197 14.01 -1.55 -12.92
CA SER A 197 12.60 -1.59 -12.56
C SER A 197 12.15 -2.95 -12.01
N TYR A 198 12.74 -4.06 -12.46
CA TYR A 198 12.41 -5.40 -11.93
C TYR A 198 12.84 -5.59 -10.46
N PHE A 199 13.71 -4.74 -9.91
CA PHE A 199 13.99 -4.73 -8.47
C PHE A 199 12.94 -3.97 -7.65
N VAL A 200 11.95 -3.35 -8.29
CA VAL A 200 10.92 -2.59 -7.58
C VAL A 200 9.65 -3.42 -7.49
N PRO A 201 9.09 -3.66 -6.29
CA PRO A 201 7.92 -4.52 -6.14
C PRO A 201 6.73 -4.05 -7.00
N THR A 202 6.50 -2.74 -7.07
CA THR A 202 5.37 -2.15 -7.80
C THR A 202 5.45 -2.35 -9.32
N THR A 203 6.63 -2.61 -9.88
CA THR A 203 6.77 -3.11 -11.27
C THR A 203 6.07 -4.44 -11.44
N HIS A 204 6.29 -5.39 -10.53
CA HIS A 204 5.64 -6.71 -10.62
C HIS A 204 4.14 -6.63 -10.37
N ALA A 205 3.68 -5.78 -9.45
CA ALA A 205 2.25 -5.56 -9.23
C ALA A 205 1.56 -4.96 -10.47
N SER A 206 2.17 -3.93 -11.07
CA SER A 206 1.64 -3.30 -12.27
C SER A 206 1.64 -4.28 -13.45
N LEU A 207 2.71 -5.05 -13.66
CA LEU A 207 2.75 -6.08 -14.71
C LEU A 207 1.67 -7.15 -14.52
N ILE A 208 1.37 -7.61 -13.30
CA ILE A 208 0.23 -8.52 -13.05
C ILE A 208 -1.09 -7.87 -13.48
N ILE A 209 -1.37 -6.65 -13.00
CA ILE A 209 -2.63 -5.96 -13.29
C ILE A 209 -2.76 -5.64 -14.80
N GLN A 210 -1.67 -5.23 -15.44
CA GLN A 210 -1.61 -4.98 -16.89
C GLN A 210 -1.86 -6.28 -17.68
N ASN A 211 -1.23 -7.39 -17.29
CA ASN A 211 -1.38 -8.68 -17.97
C ASN A 211 -2.83 -9.19 -17.92
N ILE A 212 -3.48 -9.15 -16.76
CA ILE A 212 -4.88 -9.59 -16.61
C ILE A 212 -5.88 -8.68 -17.32
N MET A 213 -5.47 -7.46 -17.70
CA MET A 213 -6.23 -6.54 -18.56
C MET A 213 -5.90 -6.69 -20.06
N GLY A 214 -5.03 -7.63 -20.43
CA GLY A 214 -4.66 -7.87 -21.83
C GLY A 214 -3.62 -6.90 -22.39
N ILE A 215 -2.95 -6.14 -21.53
CA ILE A 215 -1.82 -5.30 -21.93
C ILE A 215 -0.59 -6.18 -22.05
N ALA A 216 0.15 -6.01 -23.14
CA ALA A 216 1.37 -6.79 -23.39
C ALA A 216 2.40 -6.56 -22.28
N THR A 217 2.90 -7.67 -21.73
CA THR A 217 4.00 -7.69 -20.76
C THR A 217 5.25 -8.31 -21.41
N PRO A 218 6.45 -8.05 -20.88
CA PRO A 218 7.69 -8.62 -21.41
C PRO A 218 7.65 -10.15 -21.48
N LYS A 219 8.24 -10.71 -22.55
CA LYS A 219 8.19 -12.15 -22.84
C LYS A 219 8.84 -13.02 -21.76
N GLU A 220 9.86 -12.50 -21.10
CA GLU A 220 10.60 -13.21 -20.05
C GLU A 220 9.92 -13.13 -18.68
N TRP A 221 8.86 -12.33 -18.55
CA TRP A 221 8.13 -12.13 -17.32
C TRP A 221 6.87 -13.02 -17.26
N SER A 222 6.55 -13.53 -16.07
CA SER A 222 5.34 -14.33 -15.82
C SER A 222 4.60 -13.88 -14.56
N ILE A 223 3.31 -14.25 -14.47
CA ILE A 223 2.46 -13.95 -13.31
C ILE A 223 3.05 -14.59 -12.04
N GLU A 224 3.56 -15.82 -12.16
CA GLU A 224 4.14 -16.59 -11.05
C GLU A 224 5.37 -15.88 -10.48
N LEU A 225 6.24 -15.38 -11.37
CA LEU A 225 7.40 -14.57 -10.97
C LEU A 225 6.96 -13.28 -10.26
N GLY A 226 5.94 -12.60 -10.82
CA GLY A 226 5.37 -11.39 -10.21
C GLY A 226 4.84 -11.63 -8.80
N LEU A 227 4.08 -12.71 -8.60
CA LEU A 227 3.53 -13.09 -7.31
C LEU A 227 4.62 -13.51 -6.32
N LEU A 228 5.62 -14.27 -6.78
CA LEU A 228 6.76 -14.67 -5.96
C LEU A 228 7.48 -13.43 -5.41
N ILE A 229 7.79 -12.46 -6.27
CA ILE A 229 8.49 -11.24 -5.87
C ILE A 229 7.65 -10.44 -4.88
N GLN A 230 6.35 -10.25 -5.16
CA GLN A 230 5.42 -9.60 -4.23
C GLN A 230 5.37 -10.28 -2.86
N LEU A 231 5.34 -11.61 -2.83
CA LEU A 231 5.35 -12.38 -1.59
C LEU A 231 6.68 -12.23 -0.83
N VAL A 232 7.81 -12.26 -1.54
CA VAL A 232 9.14 -12.05 -0.95
C VAL A 232 9.24 -10.67 -0.31
N TYR A 233 8.76 -9.62 -0.97
CA TYR A 233 8.72 -8.27 -0.40
C TYR A 233 7.83 -8.19 0.83
N LEU A 234 6.63 -8.77 0.80
CA LEU A 234 5.73 -8.79 1.94
C LEU A 234 6.38 -9.47 3.14
N VAL A 235 6.89 -10.69 2.94
CA VAL A 235 7.54 -11.47 4.01
C VAL A 235 8.77 -10.75 4.53
N GLY A 236 9.60 -10.20 3.65
CA GLY A 236 10.79 -9.44 3.99
C GLY A 236 10.48 -8.20 4.83
N PHE A 237 9.52 -7.38 4.41
CA PHE A 237 9.15 -6.18 5.16
C PHE A 237 8.41 -6.49 6.46
N VAL A 238 7.54 -7.49 6.50
CA VAL A 238 6.92 -7.95 7.75
C VAL A 238 7.99 -8.47 8.72
N PHE A 239 8.98 -9.21 8.22
CA PHE A 239 10.10 -9.68 9.05
C PHE A 239 10.92 -8.51 9.61
N LEU A 240 11.28 -7.52 8.78
CA LEU A 240 11.98 -6.31 9.22
C LEU A 240 11.15 -5.52 10.25
N ALA A 241 9.85 -5.32 9.98
CA ALA A 241 8.92 -4.67 10.89
C ALA A 241 8.81 -5.42 12.23
N LYS A 242 8.83 -6.75 12.23
CA LYS A 242 8.74 -7.55 13.46
C LYS A 242 10.02 -7.54 14.28
N VAL A 243 11.18 -7.70 13.63
CA VAL A 243 12.45 -8.00 14.30
C VAL A 243 13.26 -6.74 14.58
N LYS A 244 13.18 -5.74 13.70
CA LYS A 244 14.03 -4.56 13.75
C LYS A 244 13.31 -3.29 14.16
N ALA A 245 11.97 -3.27 14.16
CA ALA A 245 11.25 -2.07 14.58
C ALA A 245 11.49 -1.73 16.05
N LEU A 246 11.81 -0.47 16.32
CA LEU A 246 11.92 0.07 17.67
C LEU A 246 10.51 0.28 18.24
N TRP A 247 9.97 -0.76 18.87
CA TRP A 247 8.66 -0.74 19.51
C TRP A 247 8.69 -0.21 20.95
N ARG A 248 9.79 -0.46 21.67
CA ARG A 248 10.01 -0.01 23.05
C ARG A 248 11.24 0.87 23.09
N GLU A 249 11.16 1.99 23.80
CA GLU A 249 12.36 2.72 24.22
C GLU A 249 13.07 1.83 25.26
N ASN A 250 14.30 1.43 24.95
CA ASN A 250 15.21 0.78 25.90
C ASN A 250 16.14 1.85 26.47
#